data_AF-A0A8J6TFK8-F1
#
_entry.id   AF-A0A8J6TFK8-F1
#
_cell.length_a   1.000
_cell.length_b   1.000
_cell.length_c   1.000
_cell.angle_alpha   90.00
_cell.angle_beta   90.00
_cell.angle_gamma   90.00
#
_symmetry.space_group_name_H-M   'P 1'
#
loop_
_entity.id
_entity.type
_entity.pdbx_description
1 polymer ?
#
loop_
_entity_poly.entity_id
_entity_poly.type
_entity_poly.pdbx_seq_one_letter_code
_entity_poly.pdbx_strand_id
1 'polypeptide(L)'
;MINLCNLTEYELHLIWSIDRREMIENIYYFRGGELVLEPEYYDMQGWPPGAAERAKSLGAKKMYISAVPVENAIHFYQYLGCTLAEEVYAELFELKPEDIHLEYRI
;
A
#
# COMPACT_ATOMS: atom_id res chain seq x y z
N MET A 1 25.43 8.28 8.29
CA MET A 1 25.65 9.29 7.23
C MET A 1 25.16 8.68 5.94
N ILE A 2 24.10 9.23 5.35
CA ILE A 2 23.63 8.80 4.02
C ILE A 2 24.42 9.62 3.00
N ASN A 3 25.14 8.95 2.09
CA ASN A 3 25.77 9.62 0.95
C ASN A 3 24.70 9.83 -0.12
N LEU A 4 24.39 11.09 -0.41
CA LEU A 4 23.50 11.44 -1.53
C LEU A 4 24.31 11.40 -2.83
N CYS A 5 23.90 10.55 -3.77
CA CYS A 5 24.44 10.56 -5.13
C CYS A 5 23.66 11.58 -5.96
N ASN A 6 24.34 12.61 -6.48
CA ASN A 6 23.73 13.55 -7.40
C ASN A 6 23.58 12.88 -8.77
N LEU A 7 22.34 12.69 -9.22
CA LEU A 7 22.03 12.14 -10.53
C LEU A 7 22.24 13.19 -11.62
N THR A 8 22.82 12.78 -12.75
CA THR A 8 22.90 13.59 -13.96
C THR A 8 21.54 13.64 -14.68
N GLU A 9 21.36 14.61 -15.60
CA GLU A 9 20.12 14.75 -16.40
C GLU A 9 19.80 13.47 -17.21
N TYR A 10 20.82 12.73 -17.64
CA TYR A 10 20.67 11.44 -18.31
C TYR A 10 20.17 10.34 -17.35
N GLU A 11 20.68 10.30 -16.12
CA GLU A 11 20.29 9.32 -15.11
C GLU A 11 18.90 9.60 -14.52
N LEU A 12 18.44 10.85 -14.52
CA LEU A 12 17.07 11.24 -14.17
C LEU A 12 16.02 10.51 -15.01
N HIS A 13 16.30 10.25 -16.29
CA HIS A 13 15.39 9.47 -17.13
C HIS A 13 15.34 7.99 -16.75
N LEU A 14 16.42 7.45 -16.18
CA LEU A 14 16.48 6.06 -15.72
C LEU A 14 15.65 5.83 -14.44
N ILE A 15 15.29 6.89 -13.71
CA ILE A 15 14.40 6.79 -12.53
C ILE A 15 13.08 6.11 -12.91
N TRP A 16 12.56 6.39 -14.10
CA TRP A 16 11.32 5.80 -14.61
C TRP A 16 11.44 4.32 -14.98
N SER A 17 12.67 3.82 -15.13
CA SER A 17 12.98 2.41 -15.39
C SER A 17 13.29 1.61 -14.12
N ILE A 18 13.30 2.26 -12.96
CA ILE A 18 13.54 1.59 -11.68
C ILE A 18 12.38 0.63 -11.40
N ASP A 19 12.75 -0.61 -11.09
CA ASP A 19 11.85 -1.62 -10.57
C ASP A 19 11.37 -1.19 -9.17
N ARG A 20 10.09 -0.82 -9.07
CA ARG A 20 9.45 -0.33 -7.84
C ARG A 20 8.66 -1.41 -7.12
N ARG A 21 8.92 -2.69 -7.42
CA ARG A 21 8.33 -3.81 -6.68
C ARG A 21 8.62 -3.65 -5.19
N GLU A 22 7.56 -3.66 -4.40
CA GLU A 22 7.68 -3.75 -2.96
C GLU A 22 7.81 -5.22 -2.60
N MET A 23 8.99 -5.59 -2.10
CA MET A 23 9.22 -6.91 -1.51
C MET A 23 8.86 -6.83 -0.04
N ILE A 24 7.71 -7.39 0.33
CA ILE A 24 7.31 -7.55 1.72
C ILE A 24 7.91 -8.86 2.20
N GLU A 25 8.74 -8.82 3.23
CA GLU A 25 9.33 -10.02 3.85
C GLU A 25 8.56 -10.47 5.10
N ASN A 26 7.83 -9.56 5.75
CA ASN A 26 7.10 -9.82 6.98
C ASN A 26 5.76 -9.05 7.01
N ILE A 27 4.73 -9.65 7.60
CA ILE A 27 3.39 -9.07 7.76
C ILE A 27 2.97 -9.06 9.22
N TYR A 28 2.39 -7.94 9.67
CA TYR A 28 1.72 -7.87 10.96
C TYR A 28 0.28 -8.39 10.85
N TYR A 29 -0.04 -9.35 11.70
CA TYR A 29 -1.39 -9.87 11.92
C TYR A 29 -1.92 -9.41 13.27
N PHE A 30 -3.16 -8.94 13.32
CA PHE A 30 -3.83 -8.67 14.60
C PHE A 30 -4.52 -9.94 15.10
N ARG A 31 -4.00 -10.55 16.18
CA ARG A 31 -4.52 -11.81 16.75
C ARG A 31 -4.57 -11.70 18.27
N GLY A 32 -5.72 -12.01 18.85
CA GLY A 32 -5.88 -12.02 20.31
C GLY A 32 -5.68 -10.66 21.00
N GLY A 33 -5.84 -9.54 20.27
CA GLY A 33 -5.60 -8.20 20.81
C GLY A 33 -4.15 -7.71 20.66
N GLU A 34 -3.28 -8.50 20.05
CA GLU A 34 -1.86 -8.17 19.87
C GLU A 34 -1.47 -8.18 18.38
N LEU A 35 -0.46 -7.38 18.03
CA LEU A 35 0.17 -7.41 16.72
C LEU A 35 1.27 -8.48 16.69
N VAL A 36 1.07 -9.50 15.87
CA VAL A 36 2.01 -10.62 15.67
C VAL A 36 2.68 -10.46 14.31
N LEU A 37 4.01 -10.35 14.28
CA LEU A 37 4.79 -10.29 13.04
C LEU A 37 5.06 -11.72 12.55
N GLU A 38 4.66 -12.04 11.32
CA GLU A 38 4.94 -13.33 10.69
C GLU A 38 5.75 -13.14 9.39
N PRO A 39 6.74 -14.01 9.13
CA PRO A 39 7.51 -13.96 7.89
C PRO A 39 6.63 -14.45 6.74
N GLU A 40 6.38 -13.56 5.79
CA GLU A 40 5.55 -13.84 4.63
C GLU A 40 6.01 -13.00 3.44
N TYR A 41 6.35 -13.67 2.34
CA TYR A 41 6.94 -13.04 1.18
C TYR A 41 5.88 -12.64 0.16
N TYR A 42 5.80 -11.34 -0.15
CA TYR A 42 5.00 -10.84 -1.26
C TYR A 42 5.84 -9.97 -2.20
N ASP A 43 5.86 -10.38 -3.47
CA ASP A 43 6.17 -9.48 -4.59
C ASP A 43 4.84 -8.77 -4.95
N MET A 44 4.65 -7.58 -4.39
CA MET A 44 3.41 -6.83 -4.55
C MET A 44 3.30 -6.25 -5.97
N GLN A 45 2.74 -7.04 -6.89
CA GLN A 45 2.29 -6.60 -8.22
C GLN A 45 0.78 -6.27 -8.26
N GLY A 46 0.12 -6.27 -7.10
CA GLY A 46 -1.34 -6.16 -6.94
C GLY A 46 -1.76 -6.40 -5.49
N TRP A 47 -3.04 -6.65 -5.25
CA TRP A 47 -3.48 -7.22 -3.97
C TRP A 47 -2.77 -8.55 -3.70
N PRO A 48 -2.37 -8.88 -2.46
CA PRO A 48 -1.89 -10.21 -2.12
C PRO A 48 -2.91 -11.25 -2.62
N PRO A 49 -2.50 -12.29 -3.35
CA PRO A 49 -3.44 -13.28 -3.88
C PRO A 49 -4.36 -13.83 -2.78
N GLY A 50 -5.67 -13.72 -2.95
CA GLY A 50 -6.64 -14.19 -1.96
C GLY A 50 -7.02 -13.18 -0.87
N ALA A 51 -6.41 -11.99 -0.81
CA ALA A 51 -6.73 -10.99 0.23
C ALA A 51 -8.17 -10.50 0.15
N ALA A 52 -8.64 -10.17 -1.07
CA ALA A 52 -10.01 -9.72 -1.29
C ALA A 52 -11.02 -10.85 -1.01
N GLU A 53 -10.72 -12.07 -1.44
CA GLU A 53 -11.53 -13.27 -1.20
C GLU A 53 -11.61 -13.61 0.28
N ARG A 54 -10.50 -13.47 1.01
CA ARG A 54 -10.45 -13.68 2.46
C ARG A 54 -11.25 -12.60 3.18
N ALA A 55 -11.06 -11.33 2.85
CA ALA A 55 -11.85 -10.25 3.41
C ALA A 55 -13.35 -10.46 3.15
N LYS A 56 -13.72 -10.90 1.95
CA LYS A 56 -15.09 -11.32 1.60
C LYS A 56 -15.60 -12.46 2.47
N SER A 57 -14.80 -13.50 2.69
CA SER A 57 -15.17 -14.64 3.56
C SER A 57 -15.39 -14.23 5.02
N LEU A 58 -14.76 -13.14 5.47
CA LEU A 58 -14.93 -12.56 6.79
C LEU A 58 -16.13 -11.58 6.86
N GLY A 59 -16.86 -11.40 5.76
CA GLY A 59 -18.01 -10.50 5.67
C GLY A 59 -17.65 -9.02 5.53
N ALA A 60 -16.40 -8.70 5.16
CA ALA A 60 -16.01 -7.33 4.90
C ALA A 60 -16.73 -6.78 3.65
N LYS A 61 -17.16 -5.52 3.73
CA LYS A 61 -17.82 -4.81 2.62
C LYS A 61 -16.83 -3.98 1.79
N LYS A 62 -15.71 -3.61 2.40
CA LYS A 62 -14.65 -2.81 1.80
C LYS A 62 -13.32 -3.09 2.47
N MET A 63 -12.23 -2.83 1.76
CA MET A 63 -10.88 -2.68 2.30
C MET A 63 -10.54 -1.19 2.32
N TYR A 64 -9.86 -0.73 3.38
CA TYR A 64 -9.38 0.64 3.51
C TYR A 64 -7.88 0.70 3.23
N ILE A 65 -7.45 1.72 2.50
CA ILE A 65 -6.06 1.90 2.07
C ILE A 65 -5.62 3.31 2.44
N SER A 66 -4.47 3.42 3.09
CA SER A 66 -3.73 4.67 3.27
C SER A 66 -2.52 4.61 2.35
N ALA A 67 -2.52 5.43 1.31
CA ALA A 67 -1.48 5.40 0.29
C ALA A 67 -0.65 6.69 0.34
N VAL A 68 0.67 6.55 0.20
CA VAL A 68 1.55 7.69 0.00
C VAL A 68 1.05 8.56 -1.17
N PRO A 69 1.08 9.90 -1.07
CA PRO A 69 0.45 10.81 -2.04
C PRO A 69 1.26 10.99 -3.33
N VAL A 70 1.83 9.90 -3.86
CA VAL A 70 2.63 9.91 -5.09
C VAL A 70 1.78 9.39 -6.24
N GLU A 71 1.82 10.10 -7.37
CA GLU A 71 0.95 9.86 -8.53
C GLU A 71 0.87 8.37 -8.93
N ASN A 72 2.02 7.70 -9.03
CA ASN A 72 2.06 6.29 -9.45
C ASN A 72 1.38 5.34 -8.46
N ALA A 73 1.49 5.59 -7.15
CA ALA A 73 0.82 4.77 -6.14
C ALA A 73 -0.69 4.94 -6.23
N ILE A 74 -1.15 6.18 -6.40
CA ILE A 74 -2.59 6.48 -6.51
C ILE A 74 -3.17 5.88 -7.80
N HIS A 75 -2.50 6.06 -8.93
CA HIS A 75 -2.93 5.47 -10.20
C HIS A 75 -2.95 3.93 -10.13
N PHE A 76 -1.99 3.32 -9.44
CA PHE A 76 -1.99 1.87 -9.21
C PHE A 76 -3.24 1.41 -8.46
N TYR A 77 -3.58 2.03 -7.32
CA TYR A 77 -4.77 1.65 -6.56
C TYR A 77 -6.08 1.96 -7.32
N GLN A 78 -6.14 3.07 -8.06
CA GLN A 78 -7.29 3.37 -8.93
C GLN A 78 -7.44 2.33 -10.04
N TYR A 79 -6.34 1.86 -10.64
CA TYR A 79 -6.34 0.78 -11.64
C TYR A 79 -6.86 -0.55 -11.06
N LEU A 80 -6.55 -0.82 -9.78
CA LEU A 80 -7.11 -1.96 -9.03
C LEU A 80 -8.61 -1.79 -8.68
N GLY A 81 -9.22 -0.65 -9.01
CA GLY A 81 -10.63 -0.36 -8.75
C GLY A 81 -10.90 0.34 -7.42
N CYS A 82 -9.88 0.85 -6.73
CA CYS A 82 -10.07 1.66 -5.53
C CYS A 82 -10.60 3.05 -5.88
N THR A 83 -11.46 3.60 -5.02
CA THR A 83 -11.95 4.98 -5.08
C THR A 83 -11.52 5.75 -3.83
N LEU A 84 -11.73 7.07 -3.79
CA LEU A 84 -11.55 7.82 -2.55
C LEU A 84 -12.44 7.24 -1.45
N ALA A 85 -11.88 7.11 -0.25
CA ALA A 85 -12.62 6.58 0.89
C ALA A 85 -13.78 7.52 1.26
N GLU A 86 -14.98 6.96 1.44
CA GLU A 86 -16.13 7.74 1.91
C GLU A 86 -16.03 8.03 3.42
N GLU A 87 -15.40 7.13 4.16
CA GLU A 87 -15.19 7.21 5.60
C GLU A 87 -13.69 7.11 5.88
N VAL A 88 -13.11 8.17 6.44
CA VAL A 88 -11.69 8.22 6.81
C VAL A 88 -11.48 7.61 8.20
N TYR A 89 -10.54 6.69 8.31
CA TYR A 89 -10.16 6.10 9.60
C TYR A 89 -9.29 7.08 10.39
N ALA A 90 -9.92 7.79 11.34
CA ALA A 90 -9.34 8.95 12.03
C ALA A 90 -7.97 8.68 12.66
N GLU A 91 -7.79 7.55 13.34
CA GLU A 91 -6.52 7.19 13.98
C GLU A 91 -5.36 7.08 12.97
N LEU A 92 -5.64 6.53 11.78
CA LEU A 92 -4.63 6.38 10.73
C LEU A 92 -4.39 7.70 10.00
N PHE A 93 -5.43 8.51 9.82
CA PHE A 93 -5.29 9.87 9.28
C PHE A 93 -4.43 10.75 10.19
N GLU A 94 -4.62 10.69 11.51
CA GLU A 94 -3.78 11.43 12.46
C GLU A 94 -2.32 10.96 12.43
N LEU A 95 -2.09 9.66 12.25
CA LEU A 95 -0.75 9.10 12.12
C LEU A 95 -0.08 9.49 10.80
N LYS A 96 -0.86 9.61 9.71
CA LYS A 96 -0.38 9.90 8.35
C LYS A 96 -1.30 10.90 7.64
N PRO A 97 -1.26 12.19 8.02
CA PRO A 97 -2.17 13.20 7.47
C PRO A 97 -1.92 13.52 6.00
N GLU A 98 -0.73 13.16 5.51
CA GLU A 98 -0.29 13.39 4.14
C GLU A 98 -0.79 12.30 3.17
N ASP A 99 -1.21 11.14 3.67
CA ASP A 99 -1.62 10.01 2.84
C ASP A 99 -2.97 10.30 2.17
N ILE A 100 -3.14 9.74 0.97
CA ILE A 100 -4.43 9.71 0.28
C ILE A 100 -5.16 8.43 0.68
N HIS A 101 -6.37 8.60 1.20
CA HIS A 101 -7.18 7.52 1.69
C HIS A 101 -8.16 7.00 0.63
N LEU A 102 -8.10 5.70 0.40
CA LEU A 102 -8.85 5.01 -0.64
C LEU A 102 -9.64 3.84 -0.05
N GLU A 103 -10.69 3.41 -0.74
CA GLU A 103 -11.45 2.20 -0.42
C GLU A 103 -11.58 1.29 -1.64
N TYR A 104 -11.56 -0.02 -1.41
CA TYR A 104 -11.88 -1.04 -2.41
C TYR A 104 -13.11 -1.82 -1.95
N ARG A 105 -14.17 -1.84 -2.76
CA ARG A 105 -15.44 -2.53 -2.42
C ARG A 105 -15.37 -4.02 -2.78
N ILE A 106 -15.87 -4.87 -1.88
CA ILE A 106 -15.83 -6.35 -1.96
C ILE A 106 -17.18 -6.95 -2.41
#